data_AF-A0A2N5KSX1-F1
#
_entry.id   AF-A0A2N5KSX1-F1
#
_cell.length_a   1.000
_cell.length_b   1.000
_cell.length_c   1.000
_cell.angle_alpha   90.00
_cell.angle_beta   90.00
_cell.angle_gamma   90.00
#
_symmetry.space_group_name_H-M   'P 1'
#
loop_
_entity.id
_entity.type
_entity.pdbx_description
1 polymer ?
#
loop_
_entity_poly.entity_id
_entity_poly.type
_entity_poly.pdbx_seq_one_letter_code
_entity_poly.pdbx_strand_id
1 'polypeptide(L)'
;MDHGVGCEVKRLREKRGWSQARLAVEADMSVSGVSMIENGRRNLTTTTLAKLAVALGVQVADLFPKAEAPLPFEEDVPKQRRSSEAVRESYARLIEAWTKHVRSRARSWEEKLGPWEERPRLNRLPGADLWAKQVQEDAWAMVDTVRDLRLWEAGGEAKPLLGDLMHALVEMSGIARQVCTEIRRPEPHWGSVPDLQFIIWSLMGPYKSKTIWMKATEKEYENPENVRRLFEQEFEKLLPK
;
A
#
# COMPACT_ATOMS: atom_id res chain seq x y z
N MET A 1 3.48 -15.67 32.88
CA MET A 1 3.07 -16.94 32.24
C MET A 1 4.07 -17.20 31.13
N ASP A 2 4.51 -18.44 30.97
CA ASP A 2 5.58 -18.78 30.04
C ASP A 2 5.08 -18.69 28.59
N HIS A 3 5.54 -17.70 27.83
CA HIS A 3 5.14 -17.46 26.43
C HIS A 3 6.06 -18.25 25.49
N GLY A 4 6.14 -19.57 25.69
CA GLY A 4 7.00 -20.46 24.91
C GLY A 4 6.28 -21.08 23.71
N VAL A 5 7.07 -21.68 22.81
CA VAL A 5 6.58 -22.43 21.62
C VAL A 5 5.53 -23.49 21.98
N GLY A 6 5.68 -24.17 23.12
CA GLY A 6 4.71 -25.16 23.60
C GLY A 6 3.30 -24.60 23.81
N CYS A 7 3.19 -23.40 24.38
CA CYS A 7 1.91 -22.73 24.59
C CYS A 7 1.24 -22.35 23.27
N GLU A 8 2.04 -21.95 22.28
CA GLU A 8 1.52 -21.58 20.95
C GLU A 8 1.06 -22.81 20.16
N VAL A 9 1.80 -23.92 20.25
CA VAL A 9 1.38 -25.23 19.72
C VAL A 9 0.05 -25.67 20.34
N LYS A 10 -0.10 -25.53 21.66
CA LYS A 10 -1.35 -25.82 22.38
C LYS A 10 -2.51 -24.96 21.87
N ARG A 11 -2.28 -23.65 21.72
CA ARG A 11 -3.28 -22.69 21.23
C ARG A 11 -3.75 -23.02 19.80
N LEU A 12 -2.81 -23.33 18.90
CA LEU A 12 -3.10 -23.70 17.52
C LEU A 12 -3.85 -25.04 17.43
N ARG A 13 -3.51 -26.01 18.28
CA ARG A 13 -4.23 -27.28 18.41
C ARG A 13 -5.67 -27.06 18.86
N GLU A 14 -5.87 -26.26 19.90
CA GLU A 14 -7.20 -25.98 20.47
C GLU A 14 -8.07 -25.19 19.50
N LYS A 15 -7.50 -24.25 18.74
CA LYS A 15 -8.21 -23.54 17.65
C LYS A 15 -8.80 -24.49 16.59
N ARG A 16 -8.20 -25.67 16.42
CA ARG A 16 -8.70 -26.73 15.53
C ARG A 16 -9.66 -27.72 16.19
N GLY A 17 -9.91 -27.59 17.50
CA GLY A 17 -10.70 -28.55 18.27
C GLY A 17 -10.02 -29.92 18.38
N TRP A 18 -8.68 -29.98 18.32
CA TRP A 18 -7.94 -31.25 18.37
C TRP A 18 -7.53 -31.63 19.78
N SER A 19 -7.55 -32.92 20.10
CA SER A 19 -6.93 -33.46 21.32
C SER A 19 -5.40 -33.61 21.15
N GLN A 20 -4.66 -33.70 22.25
CA GLN A 20 -3.21 -33.99 22.19
C GLN A 20 -2.92 -35.30 21.45
N ALA A 21 -3.79 -36.31 21.62
CA ALA A 21 -3.70 -37.58 20.90
C ALA A 21 -3.85 -37.40 19.39
N ARG A 22 -4.77 -36.53 18.96
CA ARG A 22 -4.95 -36.22 17.54
C ARG A 22 -3.72 -35.51 16.97
N LEU A 23 -3.19 -34.50 17.65
CA LEU A 23 -1.96 -33.83 17.20
C LEU A 23 -0.76 -34.79 17.14
N ALA A 24 -0.66 -35.73 18.08
CA ALA A 24 0.40 -36.73 18.09
C ALA A 24 0.36 -37.64 16.86
N VAL A 25 -0.84 -38.07 16.44
CA VAL A 25 -1.03 -38.86 15.21
C VAL A 25 -0.62 -38.04 13.98
N GLU A 26 -1.13 -36.81 13.85
CA GLU A 26 -0.87 -35.95 12.68
C GLU A 26 0.61 -35.53 12.57
N ALA A 27 1.30 -35.37 13.71
CA ALA A 27 2.70 -34.97 13.76
C ALA A 27 3.69 -36.16 13.73
N ASP A 28 3.21 -37.41 13.70
CA ASP A 28 4.03 -38.62 13.87
C ASP A 28 4.91 -38.53 15.13
N MET A 29 4.22 -38.38 16.28
CA MET A 29 4.80 -38.21 17.60
C MET A 29 4.04 -39.02 18.66
N SER A 30 4.64 -39.23 19.83
CA SER A 30 3.93 -39.82 20.97
C SER A 30 3.05 -38.77 21.67
N VAL A 31 1.91 -39.19 22.22
CA VAL A 31 1.00 -38.32 22.99
C VAL A 31 1.73 -37.69 24.19
N SER A 32 2.58 -38.49 24.86
CA SER A 32 3.47 -38.00 25.92
C SER A 32 4.46 -36.96 25.40
N GLY A 33 4.99 -37.14 24.19
CA GLY A 33 5.86 -36.18 23.51
C GLY A 33 5.17 -34.84 23.27
N VAL A 34 3.94 -34.85 22.74
CA VAL A 34 3.12 -33.64 22.54
C VAL A 34 2.82 -32.97 23.88
N SER A 35 2.44 -33.73 24.91
CA SER A 35 2.16 -33.18 26.23
C SER A 35 3.39 -32.53 26.88
N MET A 36 4.57 -33.15 26.78
CA MET A 36 5.81 -32.55 27.27
C MET A 36 6.16 -31.27 26.52
N ILE A 37 5.90 -31.21 25.22
CA ILE A 37 6.13 -30.02 24.39
C ILE A 37 5.18 -28.89 24.80
N GLU A 38 3.88 -29.15 24.90
CA GLU A 38 2.89 -28.14 25.28
C GLU A 38 3.13 -27.57 26.69
N ASN A 39 3.76 -28.35 27.57
CA ASN A 39 4.11 -27.92 28.93
C ASN A 39 5.54 -27.37 29.05
N GLY A 40 6.26 -27.16 27.93
CA GLY A 40 7.62 -26.59 27.93
C GLY A 40 8.71 -27.47 28.54
N ARG A 41 8.45 -28.78 28.73
CA ARG A 41 9.36 -29.72 29.40
C ARG A 41 10.32 -30.44 28.46
N ARG A 42 10.43 -30.00 27.19
CA ARG A 42 11.29 -30.63 26.18
C ARG A 42 11.94 -29.58 25.27
N ASN A 43 13.25 -29.69 25.08
CA ASN A 43 13.96 -28.95 24.02
C ASN A 43 13.52 -29.49 22.65
N LEU A 44 12.94 -28.61 21.83
CA LEU A 44 12.45 -28.92 20.51
C LEU A 44 13.60 -28.88 19.50
N THR A 45 13.76 -29.95 18.73
CA THR A 45 14.64 -29.92 17.55
C THR A 45 13.93 -29.22 16.40
N THR A 46 14.69 -28.70 15.44
CA THR A 46 14.13 -28.12 14.20
C THR A 46 13.25 -29.11 13.46
N THR A 47 13.58 -30.39 13.48
CA THR A 47 12.77 -31.47 12.89
C THR A 47 11.41 -31.62 13.59
N THR A 48 11.39 -31.51 14.92
CA THR A 48 10.14 -31.55 15.69
C THR A 48 9.26 -30.35 15.42
N LEU A 49 9.85 -29.15 15.30
CA LEU A 49 9.13 -27.93 14.92
C LEU A 49 8.51 -28.06 13.52
N ALA A 50 9.26 -28.59 12.55
CA ALA A 50 8.75 -28.82 11.21
C ALA A 50 7.57 -29.80 11.18
N LYS A 51 7.68 -30.94 11.89
CA LYS A 51 6.59 -31.92 12.03
C LYS A 51 5.31 -31.29 12.59
N LEU A 52 5.45 -30.50 13.66
CA LEU A 52 4.32 -29.80 14.27
C LEU A 52 3.70 -28.76 13.33
N ALA A 53 4.52 -27.98 12.62
CA ALA A 53 4.05 -26.96 11.69
C ALA A 53 3.28 -27.58 10.52
N VAL A 54 3.79 -28.69 9.96
CA VAL A 54 3.13 -29.46 8.90
C VAL A 54 1.80 -30.03 9.38
N ALA A 55 1.79 -30.73 10.53
CA ALA A 55 0.58 -31.28 11.13
C ALA A 55 -0.47 -30.19 11.43
N LEU A 56 0.02 -29.03 11.86
CA LEU A 56 -0.78 -27.86 12.14
C LEU A 56 -0.93 -26.94 10.92
N GLY A 57 -0.63 -27.34 9.68
CA GLY A 57 -0.84 -26.53 8.47
C GLY A 57 -0.47 -25.04 8.58
N VAL A 58 0.62 -24.72 9.28
CA VAL A 58 1.16 -23.37 9.51
C VAL A 58 2.63 -23.32 9.13
N GLN A 59 3.23 -22.13 9.05
CA GLN A 59 4.67 -22.02 8.92
C GLN A 59 5.35 -22.26 10.28
N VAL A 60 6.60 -22.72 10.26
CA VAL A 60 7.38 -22.94 11.50
C VAL A 60 7.49 -21.65 12.33
N ALA A 61 7.56 -20.49 11.67
CA ALA A 61 7.57 -19.18 12.32
C ALA A 61 6.30 -18.91 13.15
N ASP A 62 5.15 -19.43 12.74
CA ASP A 62 3.88 -19.24 13.45
C ASP A 62 3.79 -20.06 14.76
N LEU A 63 4.71 -21.02 14.96
CA LEU A 63 4.80 -21.78 16.22
C LEU A 63 5.50 -20.99 17.33
N PHE A 64 6.20 -19.91 16.97
CA PHE A 64 6.80 -19.03 17.93
C PHE A 64 5.76 -17.97 18.29
N PRO A 65 5.45 -17.77 19.58
CA PRO A 65 4.59 -16.67 19.97
C PRO A 65 5.21 -15.39 19.41
N LYS A 66 4.40 -14.63 18.67
CA LYS A 66 4.79 -13.30 18.22
C LYS A 66 5.04 -12.49 19.48
N ALA A 67 6.30 -12.37 19.86
CA ALA A 67 6.67 -11.61 21.02
C ALA A 67 6.24 -10.16 20.74
N GLU A 68 5.29 -9.64 21.52
CA GLU A 68 5.26 -8.22 21.87
C GLU A 68 6.42 -7.90 22.82
N ALA A 69 7.60 -8.48 22.57
CA ALA A 69 8.82 -8.09 23.23
C ALA A 69 9.45 -7.02 22.34
N PRO A 70 9.44 -5.75 22.78
CA PRO A 70 10.12 -4.70 22.05
C PRO A 70 11.61 -5.06 21.95
N LEU A 71 12.20 -4.83 20.77
CA LEU A 71 13.57 -5.25 20.51
C LEU A 71 14.56 -4.43 21.37
N PRO A 72 15.76 -4.95 21.72
CA PRO A 72 16.70 -4.32 22.67
C PRO A 72 17.35 -3.01 22.16
N PHE A 73 16.91 -2.49 21.03
CA PHE A 73 17.23 -1.15 20.52
C PHE A 73 16.03 -0.19 20.64
N GLU A 74 15.01 -0.57 21.40
CA GLU A 74 13.93 0.30 21.87
C GLU A 74 14.24 0.84 23.29
N GLU A 75 15.47 1.26 23.55
CA GLU A 75 15.73 2.15 24.68
C GLU A 75 15.45 3.60 24.25
N ASP A 76 14.48 4.20 24.93
CA ASP A 76 13.95 5.57 24.78
C ASP A 76 13.32 5.93 23.42
N VAL A 77 12.24 5.24 23.05
CA VAL A 77 11.14 5.95 22.38
C VAL A 77 10.18 6.45 23.45
N PRO A 78 10.15 7.75 23.78
CA PRO A 78 9.21 8.28 24.75
C PRO A 78 7.77 7.94 24.32
N LYS A 79 7.06 7.17 25.14
CA LYS A 79 5.60 6.93 25.05
C LYS A 79 4.75 8.18 25.32
N GLN A 80 5.28 9.36 25.06
CA GLN A 80 4.58 10.63 25.09
C GLN A 80 4.99 11.43 23.89
N ARG A 81 4.01 11.78 23.04
CA ARG A 81 3.83 13.16 22.57
C ARG A 81 5.15 13.90 22.24
N ARG A 82 6.08 13.32 21.47
CA ARG A 82 7.03 14.13 20.71
C ARG A 82 6.18 14.68 19.57
N SER A 83 5.69 15.90 19.80
CA SER A 83 4.29 16.32 19.64
C SER A 83 3.55 15.70 18.45
N SER A 84 2.31 15.26 18.71
CA SER A 84 1.36 14.95 17.63
C SER A 84 1.32 16.06 16.57
N GLU A 85 1.61 17.29 17.00
CA GLU A 85 1.77 18.47 16.18
C GLU A 85 3.05 18.48 15.32
N ALA A 86 4.24 18.16 15.86
CA ALA A 86 5.48 18.10 15.06
C ALA A 86 5.47 16.96 14.04
N VAL A 87 4.84 15.83 14.38
CA VAL A 87 4.61 14.74 13.43
C VAL A 87 3.60 15.16 12.36
N ARG A 88 2.48 15.82 12.73
CA ARG A 88 1.51 16.38 11.77
C ARG A 88 2.12 17.43 10.85
N GLU A 89 2.89 18.35 11.41
CA GLU A 89 3.63 19.40 10.71
C GLU A 89 4.67 18.78 9.75
N SER A 90 5.31 17.68 10.14
CA SER A 90 6.18 16.93 9.23
C SER A 90 5.41 16.29 8.07
N TYR A 91 4.22 15.74 8.32
CA TYR A 91 3.37 15.23 7.24
C TYR A 91 2.88 16.36 6.33
N ALA A 92 2.44 17.49 6.87
CA ALA A 92 2.02 18.65 6.10
C ALA A 92 3.11 19.11 5.13
N ARG A 93 4.34 19.31 5.63
CA ARG A 93 5.49 19.66 4.78
C ARG A 93 5.82 18.62 3.72
N LEU A 94 5.73 17.33 4.07
CA LEU A 94 5.97 16.25 3.11
C LEU A 94 4.89 16.24 2.02
N ILE A 95 3.63 16.37 2.40
CA ILE A 95 2.49 16.42 1.46
C ILE A 95 2.64 17.63 0.54
N GLU A 96 2.93 18.82 1.07
CA GLU A 96 3.16 20.02 0.26
C GLU A 96 4.36 19.87 -0.68
N ALA A 97 5.47 19.32 -0.18
CA ALA A 97 6.66 19.09 -0.99
C ALA A 97 6.38 18.12 -2.14
N TRP A 98 5.65 17.03 -1.87
CA TRP A 98 5.24 16.07 -2.88
C TRP A 98 4.22 16.65 -3.86
N THR A 99 3.23 17.41 -3.39
CA THR A 99 2.28 18.13 -4.25
C THR A 99 3.02 19.04 -5.21
N LYS A 100 4.00 19.81 -4.71
CA LYS A 100 4.83 20.69 -5.55
C LYS A 100 5.68 19.89 -6.53
N HIS A 101 6.27 18.80 -6.10
CA HIS A 101 7.10 17.93 -6.95
C HIS A 101 6.27 17.33 -8.11
N VAL A 102 5.12 16.73 -7.80
CA VAL A 102 4.21 16.14 -8.78
C VAL A 102 3.74 17.20 -9.79
N ARG A 103 3.27 18.36 -9.32
CA ARG A 103 2.86 19.48 -10.20
C ARG A 103 4.00 19.99 -11.06
N SER A 104 5.19 20.14 -10.49
CA SER A 104 6.38 20.58 -11.23
C SER A 104 6.75 19.61 -12.34
N ARG A 105 6.64 18.30 -12.08
CA ARG A 105 6.91 17.28 -13.10
C ARG A 105 5.85 17.28 -14.18
N ALA A 106 4.56 17.29 -13.79
CA ALA A 106 3.44 17.34 -14.72
C ALA A 106 3.54 18.55 -15.66
N ARG A 107 3.84 19.74 -15.12
CA ARG A 107 4.06 20.96 -15.92
C ARG A 107 5.22 20.80 -16.91
N SER A 108 6.32 20.17 -16.51
CA SER A 108 7.45 19.95 -17.43
C SER A 108 7.09 19.05 -18.61
N TRP A 109 6.08 18.19 -18.46
CA TRP A 109 5.56 17.39 -19.56
C TRP A 109 4.59 18.19 -20.43
N GLU A 110 3.73 18.99 -19.79
CA GLU A 110 2.79 19.87 -20.49
C GLU A 110 3.48 20.95 -21.32
N GLU A 111 4.56 21.57 -20.81
CA GLU A 111 5.39 22.52 -21.56
C GLU A 111 5.99 21.89 -22.82
N LYS A 112 6.35 20.61 -22.76
CA LYS A 112 6.86 19.86 -23.92
C LYS A 112 5.75 19.44 -24.89
N LEU A 113 4.53 19.20 -24.39
CA LEU A 113 3.36 18.97 -25.23
C LEU A 113 2.96 20.24 -25.98
N GLY A 114 3.02 21.40 -25.31
CA GLY A 114 2.57 22.66 -25.86
C GLY A 114 1.05 22.81 -25.94
N PRO A 115 0.56 23.99 -26.39
CA PRO A 115 -0.86 24.27 -26.57
C PRO A 115 -1.51 23.24 -27.50
N TRP A 116 -2.77 22.89 -27.24
CA TRP A 116 -3.48 21.83 -27.97
C TRP A 116 -3.49 22.08 -29.49
N GLU A 117 -3.61 23.35 -29.90
CA GLU A 117 -3.62 23.78 -31.30
C GLU A 117 -2.26 23.66 -32.00
N GLU A 118 -1.16 23.72 -31.23
CA GLU A 118 0.21 23.74 -31.73
C GLU A 118 0.96 22.43 -31.44
N ARG A 119 0.27 21.41 -30.91
CA ARG A 119 0.91 20.17 -30.48
C ARG A 119 1.66 19.52 -31.63
N PRO A 120 2.97 19.26 -31.47
CA PRO A 120 3.70 18.49 -32.46
C PRO A 120 3.10 17.08 -32.52
N ARG A 121 3.13 16.46 -33.70
CA ARG A 121 2.81 15.03 -33.80
C ARG A 121 3.90 14.27 -33.05
N LEU A 122 3.68 13.96 -31.77
CA LEU A 122 4.70 13.41 -30.88
C LEU A 122 5.37 12.17 -31.48
N ASN A 123 4.58 11.29 -32.12
CA ASN A 123 5.07 10.12 -32.84
C ASN A 123 6.03 10.38 -34.02
N ARG A 124 6.27 11.65 -34.38
CA ARG A 124 7.23 12.06 -35.42
C ARG A 124 8.49 12.74 -34.84
N LEU A 125 8.51 13.00 -33.53
CA LEU A 125 9.68 13.59 -32.88
C LEU A 125 10.73 12.49 -32.58
N PRO A 126 12.01 12.73 -32.90
CA PRO A 126 13.08 11.83 -32.48
C PRO A 126 13.11 11.68 -30.95
N GLY A 127 13.10 10.44 -30.46
CA GLY A 127 13.14 10.12 -29.02
C GLY A 127 11.80 10.29 -28.28
N ALA A 128 10.69 10.47 -28.99
CA ALA A 128 9.37 10.54 -28.37
C ALA A 128 9.01 9.26 -27.60
N ASP A 129 9.37 8.10 -28.13
CA ASP A 129 9.23 6.79 -27.49
C ASP A 129 9.97 6.71 -26.14
N LEU A 130 11.23 7.16 -26.11
CA LEU A 130 12.02 7.22 -24.88
C LEU A 130 11.43 8.21 -23.87
N TRP A 131 10.93 9.34 -24.36
CA TRP A 131 10.27 10.31 -23.50
C TRP A 131 8.95 9.78 -22.92
N ALA A 132 8.12 9.10 -23.72
CA ALA A 132 6.90 8.44 -23.24
C ALA A 132 7.19 7.43 -22.14
N LYS A 133 8.23 6.62 -22.34
CA LYS A 133 8.69 5.65 -21.33
C LYS A 133 9.12 6.34 -20.04
N GLN A 134 9.89 7.42 -20.12
CA GLN A 134 10.29 8.18 -18.93
C GLN A 134 9.07 8.77 -18.20
N VAL A 135 8.11 9.33 -18.93
CA VAL A 135 6.87 9.88 -18.35
C VAL A 135 6.09 8.80 -17.61
N GLN A 136 5.99 7.60 -18.19
CA GLN A 136 5.35 6.46 -17.55
C GLN A 136 6.08 6.02 -16.28
N GLU A 137 7.40 5.82 -16.34
CA GLU A 137 8.22 5.39 -15.19
C GLU A 137 8.14 6.41 -14.04
N ASP A 138 8.23 7.70 -14.37
CA ASP A 138 8.12 8.77 -13.38
C ASP A 138 6.73 8.81 -12.73
N ALA A 139 5.66 8.66 -13.52
CA ALA A 139 4.29 8.67 -13.00
C ALA A 139 4.07 7.52 -11.99
N TRP A 140 4.55 6.32 -12.32
CA TRP A 140 4.52 5.16 -11.43
C TRP A 140 5.34 5.40 -10.16
N ALA A 141 6.58 5.86 -10.31
CA ALA A 141 7.46 6.14 -9.17
C ALA A 141 6.85 7.16 -8.20
N MET A 142 6.18 8.19 -8.70
CA MET A 142 5.49 9.18 -7.85
C MET A 142 4.34 8.57 -7.06
N VAL A 143 3.48 7.79 -7.72
CA VAL A 143 2.35 7.13 -7.05
C VAL A 143 2.84 6.09 -6.03
N ASP A 144 3.83 5.27 -6.38
CA ASP A 144 4.42 4.29 -5.49
C ASP A 144 5.12 4.96 -4.30
N THR A 145 5.82 6.08 -4.49
CA THR A 145 6.48 6.75 -3.38
C THR A 145 5.47 7.40 -2.43
N VAL A 146 4.43 8.05 -2.97
CA VAL A 146 3.33 8.57 -2.14
C VAL A 146 2.66 7.43 -1.38
N ARG A 147 2.49 6.26 -2.04
CA ARG A 147 2.02 5.02 -1.41
C ARG A 147 2.94 4.60 -0.26
N ASP A 148 4.22 4.42 -0.52
CA ASP A 148 5.13 3.82 0.46
C ASP A 148 5.40 4.75 1.65
N LEU A 149 5.24 6.07 1.46
CA LEU A 149 5.28 7.09 2.52
C LEU A 149 4.01 7.15 3.38
N ARG A 150 2.96 6.40 3.05
CA ARG A 150 1.69 6.36 3.81
C ARG A 150 1.08 7.74 4.07
N LEU A 151 1.26 8.67 3.13
CA LEU A 151 0.86 10.07 3.34
C LEU A 151 -0.66 10.19 3.63
N TRP A 152 -1.49 9.30 3.09
CA TRP A 152 -2.95 9.30 3.32
C TRP A 152 -3.37 8.99 4.76
N GLU A 153 -2.46 8.53 5.62
CA GLU A 153 -2.73 8.31 7.03
C GLU A 153 -2.58 9.59 7.86
N ALA A 154 -2.14 10.69 7.23
CA ALA A 154 -2.05 11.99 7.87
C ALA A 154 -3.45 12.49 8.30
N GLY A 155 -3.64 12.66 9.61
CA GLY A 155 -4.85 13.22 10.20
C GLY A 155 -4.70 14.69 10.62
N GLY A 156 -5.81 15.30 11.07
CA GLY A 156 -5.82 16.67 11.56
C GLY A 156 -5.68 17.72 10.45
N GLU A 157 -4.80 18.71 10.65
CA GLU A 157 -4.60 19.85 9.73
C GLU A 157 -3.98 19.49 8.38
N ALA A 158 -3.40 18.29 8.25
CA ALA A 158 -2.88 17.77 6.98
C ALA A 158 -3.96 17.22 6.04
N LYS A 159 -5.21 17.05 6.52
CA LYS A 159 -6.33 16.50 5.73
C LYS A 159 -6.63 17.30 4.45
N PRO A 160 -6.70 18.65 4.46
CA PRO A 160 -6.91 19.43 3.24
C PRO A 160 -5.76 19.28 2.23
N LEU A 161 -4.53 19.20 2.71
CA LEU A 161 -3.33 19.04 1.88
C LEU A 161 -3.31 17.70 1.14
N LEU A 162 -3.91 16.65 1.71
CA LEU A 162 -4.09 15.37 1.02
C LEU A 162 -4.99 15.49 -0.20
N GLY A 163 -6.02 16.35 -0.14
CA GLY A 163 -6.84 16.66 -1.31
C GLY A 163 -5.98 17.25 -2.43
N ASP A 164 -5.16 18.26 -2.12
CA ASP A 164 -4.26 18.89 -3.09
C ASP A 164 -3.26 17.92 -3.73
N LEU A 165 -2.68 17.03 -2.92
CA LEU A 165 -1.76 15.99 -3.41
C LEU A 165 -2.48 15.00 -4.34
N MET A 166 -3.68 14.57 -3.95
CA MET A 166 -4.51 13.69 -4.80
C MET A 166 -4.82 14.36 -6.13
N HIS A 167 -5.24 15.62 -6.13
CA HIS A 167 -5.50 16.37 -7.37
C HIS A 167 -4.25 16.44 -8.25
N ALA A 168 -3.09 16.75 -7.67
CA ALA A 168 -1.83 16.78 -8.41
C ALA A 168 -1.51 15.42 -9.07
N LEU A 169 -1.73 14.30 -8.37
CA LEU A 169 -1.50 12.96 -8.91
C LEU A 169 -2.47 12.62 -10.06
N VAL A 170 -3.74 13.04 -9.95
CA VAL A 170 -4.75 12.81 -10.99
C VAL A 170 -4.46 13.63 -12.24
N GLU A 171 -4.14 14.91 -12.08
CA GLU A 171 -3.74 15.80 -13.18
C GLU A 171 -2.49 15.27 -13.89
N MET A 172 -1.46 14.92 -13.12
CA MET A 172 -0.23 14.28 -13.61
C MET A 172 -0.54 13.04 -14.44
N SER A 173 -1.45 12.18 -13.96
CA SER A 173 -1.84 10.95 -14.66
C SER A 173 -2.59 11.22 -15.96
N GLY A 174 -3.42 12.27 -16.01
CA GLY A 174 -4.08 12.73 -17.23
C GLY A 174 -3.08 13.18 -18.29
N ILE A 175 -2.08 13.99 -17.90
CA ILE A 175 -1.02 14.46 -18.80
C ILE A 175 -0.14 13.27 -19.27
N ALA A 176 0.25 12.38 -18.35
CA ALA A 176 1.02 11.19 -18.68
C ALA A 176 0.28 10.29 -19.69
N ARG A 177 -1.04 10.13 -19.51
CA ARG A 177 -1.89 9.40 -20.46
C ARG A 177 -1.88 10.05 -21.84
N GLN A 178 -2.02 11.38 -21.92
CA GLN A 178 -1.95 12.09 -23.21
C GLN A 178 -0.65 11.78 -23.95
N VAL A 179 0.50 11.96 -23.29
CA VAL A 179 1.83 11.64 -23.85
C VAL A 179 1.88 10.19 -24.37
N CYS A 180 1.46 9.23 -23.54
CA CYS A 180 1.56 7.80 -23.89
C CYS A 180 0.59 7.40 -25.02
N THR A 181 -0.60 7.99 -25.09
CA THR A 181 -1.60 7.69 -26.14
C THR A 181 -1.21 8.24 -27.51
N GLU A 182 -0.55 9.40 -27.56
CA GLU A 182 -0.12 10.03 -28.82
C GLU A 182 1.04 9.28 -29.52
N ILE A 183 1.77 8.43 -28.79
CA ILE A 183 3.02 7.78 -29.25
C ILE A 183 2.81 6.31 -29.71
N ARG A 184 1.57 5.81 -29.64
CA ARG A 184 1.09 4.46 -30.01
C ARG A 184 2.06 3.55 -30.82
N ARG A 185 2.69 2.58 -30.13
CA ARG A 185 2.80 1.17 -30.58
C ARG A 185 2.59 0.20 -29.40
N PRO A 186 2.09 -1.03 -29.67
CA PRO A 186 1.53 -1.91 -28.67
C PRO A 186 2.59 -2.87 -28.15
N GLU A 187 3.10 -2.64 -26.94
CA GLU A 187 3.69 -3.73 -26.17
C GLU A 187 2.81 -3.99 -24.94
N PRO A 188 2.42 -5.25 -24.69
CA PRO A 188 1.31 -5.61 -23.81
C PRO A 188 1.51 -5.27 -22.32
N HIS A 189 2.71 -4.84 -21.91
CA HIS A 189 3.04 -4.53 -20.52
C HIS A 189 3.27 -3.03 -20.25
N TRP A 190 3.37 -2.18 -21.28
CA TRP A 190 3.52 -0.72 -21.12
C TRP A 190 2.17 0.03 -21.07
N GLY A 191 1.05 -0.69 -21.14
CA GLY A 191 -0.27 -0.15 -21.48
C GLY A 191 -1.04 0.64 -20.41
N SER A 192 -0.48 0.93 -19.24
CA SER A 192 -1.21 1.69 -18.22
C SER A 192 -0.27 2.57 -17.42
N VAL A 193 -0.32 3.89 -17.65
CA VAL A 193 0.00 4.86 -16.59
C VAL A 193 -0.93 4.61 -15.39
N PRO A 194 -0.53 4.96 -14.15
CA PRO A 194 -1.42 4.83 -13.01
C PRO A 194 -2.74 5.52 -13.31
N ASP A 195 -3.81 4.76 -13.45
CA ASP A 195 -5.11 5.36 -13.63
C ASP A 195 -5.69 5.78 -12.28
N LEU A 196 -6.73 6.60 -12.33
CA LEU A 196 -7.40 7.09 -11.14
C LEU A 196 -7.87 5.95 -10.22
N GLN A 197 -8.31 4.81 -10.79
CA GLN A 197 -8.76 3.66 -10.01
C GLN A 197 -7.60 3.02 -9.25
N PHE A 198 -6.46 2.85 -9.90
CA PHE A 198 -5.24 2.34 -9.30
C PHE A 198 -4.72 3.29 -8.22
N ILE A 199 -4.68 4.60 -8.46
CA ILE A 199 -4.22 5.59 -7.47
C ILE A 199 -5.12 5.56 -6.23
N ILE A 200 -6.43 5.59 -6.43
CA ILE A 200 -7.40 5.54 -5.33
C ILE A 200 -7.31 4.20 -4.58
N TRP A 201 -7.26 3.07 -5.30
CA TRP A 201 -7.16 1.74 -4.69
C TRP A 201 -5.86 1.58 -3.92
N SER A 202 -4.74 2.02 -4.49
CA SER A 202 -3.40 1.94 -3.88
C SER A 202 -3.28 2.79 -2.63
N LEU A 203 -3.97 3.94 -2.60
CA LEU A 203 -3.91 4.86 -1.46
C LEU A 203 -5.01 4.63 -0.43
N MET A 204 -6.14 3.99 -0.77
CA MET A 204 -7.30 3.88 0.13
C MET A 204 -7.80 2.45 0.44
N GLY A 205 -7.29 1.41 -0.23
CA GLY A 205 -7.60 0.01 0.09
C GLY A 205 -9.07 -0.43 -0.10
N PRO A 206 -9.38 -1.73 0.03
CA PRO A 206 -10.58 -2.31 -0.56
C PRO A 206 -11.77 -2.26 0.40
N TYR A 207 -12.56 -1.17 0.45
CA TYR A 207 -13.94 -1.27 0.96
C TYR A 207 -14.93 -0.11 0.64
N LYS A 208 -14.53 1.06 0.11
CA LYS A 208 -15.46 2.22 0.04
C LYS A 208 -15.64 2.96 -1.30
N SER A 209 -14.96 2.57 -2.39
CA SER A 209 -14.98 3.34 -3.66
C SER A 209 -16.13 3.01 -4.63
N LYS A 210 -16.85 1.90 -4.43
CA LYS A 210 -17.84 1.37 -5.40
C LYS A 210 -19.02 2.33 -5.67
N THR A 211 -19.38 3.18 -4.72
CA THR A 211 -20.59 4.02 -4.75
C THR A 211 -20.40 5.34 -5.52
N ILE A 212 -19.18 5.88 -5.52
CA ILE A 212 -18.82 7.12 -6.23
C ILE A 212 -18.76 6.85 -7.73
N TRP A 213 -18.21 5.68 -8.08
CA TRP A 213 -17.95 5.26 -9.45
C TRP A 213 -19.18 4.81 -10.24
N MET A 214 -20.24 4.34 -9.60
CA MET A 214 -21.50 4.07 -10.33
C MET A 214 -22.18 5.35 -10.83
N LYS A 215 -21.78 6.54 -10.33
CA LYS A 215 -22.38 7.82 -10.70
C LYS A 215 -21.57 8.60 -11.73
N ALA A 216 -20.25 8.41 -11.77
CA ALA A 216 -19.36 9.12 -12.68
C ALA A 216 -19.22 8.39 -14.02
N THR A 217 -19.62 9.04 -15.11
CA THR A 217 -19.62 8.47 -16.48
C THR A 217 -18.30 8.69 -17.20
N GLU A 218 -17.97 7.86 -18.20
CA GLU A 218 -16.75 7.94 -19.04
C GLU A 218 -16.46 9.37 -19.56
N LYS A 219 -17.53 10.12 -19.83
CA LYS A 219 -17.52 11.51 -20.33
C LYS A 219 -17.11 12.55 -19.28
N GLU A 220 -17.33 12.28 -17.99
CA GLU A 220 -16.91 13.17 -16.91
C GLU A 220 -15.41 13.05 -16.64
N TYR A 221 -14.78 11.93 -17.01
CA TYR A 221 -13.33 11.71 -16.90
C TYR A 221 -12.51 12.42 -17.99
N GLU A 222 -13.14 12.85 -19.08
CA GLU A 222 -12.50 13.68 -20.10
C GLU A 222 -12.27 15.12 -19.62
N ASN A 223 -12.96 15.55 -18.55
CA ASN A 223 -12.81 16.87 -17.95
C ASN A 223 -12.24 16.78 -16.52
N PRO A 224 -10.97 17.16 -16.32
CA PRO A 224 -10.30 17.13 -15.01
C PRO A 224 -11.05 17.85 -13.88
N GLU A 225 -11.78 18.93 -14.19
CA GLU A 225 -12.53 19.72 -13.20
C GLU A 225 -13.80 19.01 -12.71
N ASN A 226 -14.42 18.16 -13.54
CA ASN A 226 -15.58 17.37 -13.13
C ASN A 226 -15.17 16.24 -12.18
N VAL A 227 -14.06 15.57 -12.50
CA VAL A 227 -13.45 14.56 -11.63
C VAL A 227 -13.06 15.18 -10.29
N ARG A 228 -12.46 16.38 -10.32
CA ARG A 228 -12.12 17.16 -9.12
C ARG A 228 -13.34 17.38 -8.23
N ARG A 229 -14.43 17.91 -8.76
CA ARG A 229 -15.64 18.24 -7.99
C ARG A 229 -16.32 17.01 -7.38
N LEU A 230 -16.43 15.92 -8.16
CA LEU A 230 -16.98 14.64 -7.67
C LEU A 230 -16.09 14.04 -6.58
N PHE A 231 -14.78 14.16 -6.73
CA PHE A 231 -13.82 13.69 -5.75
C PHE A 231 -13.87 14.50 -4.46
N GLU A 232 -13.81 15.84 -4.51
CA GLU A 232 -13.92 16.71 -3.34
C GLU A 232 -15.18 16.39 -2.50
N GLN A 233 -16.34 16.21 -3.16
CA GLN A 233 -17.62 15.91 -2.50
C GLN A 233 -17.66 14.56 -1.78
N GLU A 234 -16.91 13.57 -2.26
CA GLU A 234 -16.96 12.21 -1.75
C GLU A 234 -15.76 11.88 -0.85
N PHE A 235 -14.61 12.49 -1.12
CA PHE A 235 -13.40 12.40 -0.33
C PHE A 235 -13.61 12.95 1.09
N GLU A 236 -14.34 14.07 1.24
CA GLU A 236 -14.76 14.58 2.54
C GLU A 236 -15.59 13.58 3.35
N LYS A 237 -16.34 12.68 2.69
CA LYS A 237 -17.18 11.66 3.33
C LYS A 237 -16.39 10.41 3.73
N LEU A 238 -15.24 10.17 3.10
CA LEU A 238 -14.41 8.99 3.29
C LEU A 238 -13.40 9.15 4.43
N LEU A 239 -12.99 10.38 4.73
CA LEU A 239 -12.11 10.67 5.85
C LEU A 239 -12.86 10.47 7.18
N PRO A 240 -12.33 9.71 8.14
CA PRO A 240 -12.92 9.63 9.47
C PRO A 240 -12.94 11.03 10.11
N LYS A 241 -14.06 11.41 10.72
CA LYS A 241 -14.22 12.67 11.45
C LYS A 241 -13.13 12.82 12.50
#